data_AF-A0A520J1W8-F1
#
_entry.id   AF-A0A520J1W8-F1
#
_cell.length_a   1.000
_cell.length_b   1.000
_cell.length_c   1.000
_cell.angle_alpha   90.00
_cell.angle_beta   90.00
_cell.angle_gamma   90.00
#
_symmetry.space_group_name_H-M   'P 1'
#
loop_
_entity.id
_entity.type
_entity.pdbx_description
1 polymer ?
#
loop_
_entity_poly.entity_id
_entity_poly.type
_entity_poly.pdbx_seq_one_letter_code
_entity_poly.pdbx_strand_id
1 'polypeptide(L)'
;MQGSGTVKEDGEQGTKRFRAKRDAILAAAAEAINEQSAKGMTFADVARRVGLNTTSVTYYFKRKEDLAAAAFEHTLDSLLVMLDAALEQATPEERVRRYVALNMARLARIERGEEKAFAVLSDLRATEEPLRGRLMSGWREVFRRTRLLWGATTTRAQTDLNSARAHVLLENTFWLPIWLTRYEPDQYPRVEARLMDVFAHGLAGKGVDWAPSLLNLDHAEAEPGRAAFLLAATRLINELGYRGASVQKIASELN
;
A
#
# COMPACT_ATOMS: atom_id res chain seq x y z
N MET A 1 26.31 -29.54 35.96
CA MET A 1 25.97 -28.19 35.46
C MET A 1 25.47 -28.32 34.01
N GLN A 2 24.25 -28.84 33.83
CA GLN A 2 23.56 -28.97 32.54
C GLN A 2 22.08 -28.72 32.82
N GLY A 3 21.60 -27.51 32.59
CA GLY A 3 20.21 -27.13 32.91
C GLY A 3 19.81 -25.72 32.47
N SER A 4 20.72 -24.98 31.83
CA SER A 4 20.48 -23.60 31.38
C SER A 4 20.12 -23.49 29.89
N GLY A 5 20.29 -24.57 29.11
CA GLY A 5 20.06 -24.59 27.66
C GLY A 5 18.61 -24.83 27.24
N THR A 6 17.90 -25.76 27.90
CA THR A 6 16.56 -26.23 27.49
C THR A 6 15.44 -25.21 27.72
N VAL A 7 15.52 -24.40 28.78
CA VAL A 7 14.48 -23.38 29.08
C VAL A 7 14.53 -22.18 28.11
N LYS A 8 15.72 -21.83 27.60
CA LYS A 8 15.87 -20.77 26.59
C LYS A 8 15.35 -21.22 25.22
N GLU A 9 15.65 -22.45 24.81
CA GLU A 9 15.20 -23.01 23.54
C GLU A 9 13.67 -23.16 23.47
N ASP A 10 13.01 -23.59 24.55
CA ASP A 10 11.53 -23.70 24.59
C ASP A 10 10.84 -22.33 24.53
N GLY A 11 11.39 -21.31 25.20
CA GLY A 11 10.89 -19.94 25.13
C GLY A 11 11.06 -19.32 23.74
N GLU A 12 12.21 -19.55 23.10
CA GLU A 12 12.48 -19.08 21.73
C GLU A 12 11.60 -19.78 20.69
N GLN A 13 11.37 -21.09 20.83
CA GLN A 13 10.47 -21.85 19.97
C GLN A 13 9.00 -21.42 20.13
N GLY A 14 8.54 -21.19 21.35
CA GLY A 14 7.20 -20.66 21.63
C GLY A 14 6.98 -19.29 20.98
N THR A 15 7.97 -18.40 21.10
CA THR A 15 7.92 -17.06 20.49
C THR A 15 7.95 -17.12 18.96
N LYS A 16 8.73 -18.04 18.38
CA LYS A 16 8.78 -18.26 16.92
C LYS A 16 7.44 -18.76 16.37
N ARG A 17 6.83 -19.75 17.04
CA ARG A 17 5.50 -20.27 16.66
C ARG A 17 4.41 -19.22 16.79
N PHE A 18 4.45 -18.39 17.84
CA PHE A 18 3.52 -17.29 18.03
C PHE A 18 3.60 -16.27 16.89
N ARG A 19 4.83 -15.85 16.51
CA ARG A 19 5.05 -14.94 15.37
C ARG A 19 4.54 -15.53 14.07
N ALA A 20 4.91 -16.77 13.76
CA ALA A 20 4.47 -17.43 12.53
C ALA A 20 2.93 -17.51 12.41
N LYS A 21 2.22 -17.79 13.53
CA LYS A 21 0.75 -17.78 13.54
C LYS A 21 0.18 -16.37 13.35
N ARG A 22 0.76 -15.37 14.01
CA ARG A 22 0.37 -13.98 13.85
C ARG A 22 0.55 -13.52 12.39
N ASP A 23 1.67 -13.86 11.78
CA ASP A 23 1.98 -13.50 10.38
C ASP A 23 1.01 -14.18 9.41
N ALA A 24 0.66 -15.45 9.64
CA ALA A 24 -0.37 -16.14 8.86
C ALA A 24 -1.75 -15.46 8.97
N ILE A 25 -2.13 -15.03 10.18
CA ILE A 25 -3.38 -14.29 10.40
C ILE A 25 -3.37 -12.96 9.66
N LEU A 26 -2.26 -12.22 9.68
CA LEU A 26 -2.11 -10.96 8.95
C LEU A 26 -2.20 -11.14 7.44
N ALA A 27 -1.56 -12.18 6.90
CA ALA A 27 -1.67 -12.54 5.49
C ALA A 27 -3.11 -12.84 5.07
N ALA A 28 -3.84 -13.64 5.84
CA ALA A 28 -5.25 -13.92 5.55
C ALA A 28 -6.16 -12.69 5.72
N ALA A 29 -5.83 -11.79 6.64
CA ALA A 29 -6.50 -10.51 6.77
C ALA A 29 -6.25 -9.62 5.56
N ALA A 30 -5.03 -9.59 5.01
CA ALA A 30 -4.73 -8.86 3.79
C ALA A 30 -5.54 -9.37 2.60
N GLU A 31 -5.62 -10.69 2.41
CA GLU A 31 -6.49 -11.32 1.39
C GLU A 31 -7.96 -10.91 1.59
N ALA A 32 -8.45 -10.98 2.83
CA ALA A 32 -9.79 -10.52 3.19
C ALA A 32 -10.02 -9.05 2.83
N ILE A 33 -9.11 -8.17 3.19
CA ILE A 33 -9.22 -6.73 2.92
C ILE A 33 -9.26 -6.47 1.42
N ASN A 34 -8.46 -7.18 0.63
CA ASN A 34 -8.39 -6.97 -0.81
C ASN A 34 -9.67 -7.42 -1.52
N GLU A 35 -10.32 -8.48 -1.05
CA GLU A 35 -11.58 -8.98 -1.64
C GLU A 35 -12.81 -8.20 -1.19
N GLN A 36 -12.87 -7.86 0.10
CA GLN A 36 -14.10 -7.36 0.73
C GLN A 36 -13.88 -6.10 1.56
N SER A 37 -12.78 -5.37 1.40
CA SER A 37 -12.45 -4.16 2.17
C SER A 37 -12.22 -4.38 3.68
N ALA A 38 -11.51 -3.47 4.34
CA ALA A 38 -11.24 -3.54 5.78
C ALA A 38 -12.50 -3.51 6.63
N LYS A 39 -13.52 -2.76 6.22
CA LYS A 39 -14.81 -2.71 6.92
C LYS A 39 -15.58 -4.03 6.81
N GLY A 40 -15.48 -4.70 5.65
CA GLY A 40 -16.18 -5.96 5.36
C GLY A 40 -15.48 -7.19 5.92
N MET A 41 -14.20 -7.10 6.25
CA MET A 41 -13.44 -8.16 6.90
C MET A 41 -14.12 -8.66 8.19
N THR A 42 -14.15 -9.99 8.35
CA THR A 42 -14.63 -10.65 9.58
C THR A 42 -13.61 -11.65 10.12
N PHE A 43 -13.59 -11.85 11.45
CA PHE A 43 -12.72 -12.86 12.06
C PHE A 43 -13.05 -14.29 11.65
N ALA A 44 -14.33 -14.61 11.41
CA ALA A 44 -14.74 -15.94 10.96
C ALA A 44 -14.12 -16.27 9.59
N ASP A 45 -14.14 -15.29 8.67
CA ASP A 45 -13.55 -15.44 7.35
C ASP A 45 -12.03 -15.55 7.40
N VAL A 46 -11.37 -14.70 8.18
CA VAL A 46 -9.91 -14.78 8.40
C VAL A 46 -9.53 -16.13 9.01
N ALA A 47 -10.23 -16.58 10.05
CA ALA A 47 -9.97 -17.86 10.71
C ALA A 47 -10.09 -19.03 9.74
N ARG A 48 -11.13 -19.04 8.91
CA ARG A 48 -11.33 -20.02 7.84
C ARG A 48 -10.16 -20.05 6.85
N ARG A 49 -9.67 -18.89 6.40
CA ARG A 49 -8.52 -18.80 5.45
C ARG A 49 -7.23 -19.37 6.04
N VAL A 50 -6.98 -19.23 7.34
CA VAL A 50 -5.78 -19.78 8.01
C VAL A 50 -5.98 -21.15 8.64
N GLY A 51 -7.14 -21.79 8.46
CA GLY A 51 -7.45 -23.08 9.09
C GLY A 51 -7.49 -23.03 10.62
N LEU A 52 -7.87 -21.88 11.19
CA LEU A 52 -8.05 -21.70 12.63
C LEU A 52 -9.54 -21.52 12.98
N ASN A 53 -9.86 -21.57 14.26
CA ASN A 53 -11.16 -21.12 14.76
C ASN A 53 -11.14 -19.62 15.11
N THR A 54 -12.32 -19.00 15.17
CA THR A 54 -12.46 -17.57 15.50
C THR A 54 -11.81 -17.21 16.83
N THR A 55 -11.95 -18.08 17.85
CA THR A 55 -11.34 -17.88 19.19
C THR A 55 -9.83 -17.74 19.12
N SER A 56 -9.18 -18.50 18.24
CA SER A 56 -7.73 -18.45 18.01
C SER A 56 -7.31 -17.12 17.40
N VAL A 57 -8.12 -16.52 16.51
CA VAL A 57 -7.85 -15.20 15.95
C VAL A 57 -8.05 -14.12 17.01
N THR A 58 -9.13 -14.22 17.81
CA THR A 58 -9.43 -13.25 18.88
C THR A 58 -8.37 -13.22 19.99
N TYR A 59 -7.60 -14.31 20.13
CA TYR A 59 -6.44 -14.35 21.04
C TYR A 59 -5.33 -13.38 20.62
N TYR A 60 -5.12 -13.16 19.30
CA TYR A 60 -4.13 -12.21 18.79
C TYR A 60 -4.69 -10.80 18.61
N PHE A 61 -5.95 -10.67 18.20
CA PHE A 61 -6.58 -9.39 17.89
C PHE A 61 -7.97 -9.31 18.50
N LYS A 62 -8.18 -8.37 19.42
CA LYS A 62 -9.45 -8.25 20.14
C LYS A 62 -10.56 -7.70 19.25
N ARG A 63 -10.23 -6.77 18.35
CA ARG A 63 -11.17 -6.12 17.43
C ARG A 63 -10.74 -6.32 15.98
N LYS A 64 -11.71 -6.38 15.07
CA LYS A 64 -11.41 -6.48 13.63
C LYS A 64 -10.66 -5.25 13.13
N GLU A 65 -10.92 -4.07 13.71
CA GLU A 65 -10.21 -2.84 13.35
C GLU A 65 -8.72 -2.93 13.73
N ASP A 66 -8.40 -3.56 14.86
CA ASP A 66 -7.00 -3.79 15.28
C ASP A 66 -6.29 -4.74 14.31
N LEU A 67 -6.98 -5.80 13.86
CA LEU A 67 -6.43 -6.71 12.86
C LEU A 67 -6.21 -6.02 11.52
N ALA A 68 -7.17 -5.21 11.06
CA ALA A 68 -7.03 -4.46 9.81
C ALA A 68 -5.87 -3.46 9.88
N ALA A 69 -5.77 -2.70 10.98
CA ALA A 69 -4.67 -1.77 11.21
C ALA A 69 -3.32 -2.49 11.22
N ALA A 70 -3.23 -3.65 11.88
CA ALA A 70 -2.01 -4.45 11.89
C ALA A 70 -1.61 -4.98 10.50
N ALA A 71 -2.58 -5.32 9.64
CA ALA A 71 -2.32 -5.73 8.26
C ALA A 71 -1.81 -4.55 7.39
N PHE A 72 -2.36 -3.35 7.59
CA PHE A 72 -1.85 -2.13 6.96
C PHE A 72 -0.45 -1.78 7.46
N GLU A 73 -0.19 -1.85 8.77
CA GLU A 73 1.14 -1.63 9.35
C GLU A 73 2.17 -2.59 8.76
N HIS A 74 1.84 -3.88 8.66
CA HIS A 74 2.71 -4.86 8.03
C HIS A 74 3.04 -4.50 6.57
N THR A 75 2.06 -3.97 5.83
CA THR A 75 2.27 -3.48 4.45
C THR A 75 3.19 -2.26 4.43
N LEU A 76 2.96 -1.28 5.30
CA LEU A 76 3.80 -0.07 5.41
C LEU A 76 5.24 -0.42 5.79
N ASP A 77 5.44 -1.29 6.77
CA ASP A 77 6.75 -1.76 7.21
C ASP A 77 7.49 -2.48 6.07
N SER A 78 6.79 -3.33 5.32
CA SER A 78 7.39 -4.04 4.18
C SER A 78 7.80 -3.09 3.06
N LEU A 79 7.02 -2.04 2.80
CA LEU A 79 7.39 -0.98 1.86
C LEU A 79 8.63 -0.22 2.33
N LEU A 80 8.71 0.11 3.62
CA LEU A 80 9.89 0.78 4.21
C LEU A 80 11.15 -0.07 4.08
N VAL A 81 11.07 -1.38 4.34
CA VAL A 81 12.20 -2.31 4.16
C VAL A 81 12.69 -2.31 2.71
N MET A 82 11.77 -2.38 1.74
CA MET A 82 12.15 -2.32 0.32
C MET A 82 12.76 -0.96 -0.07
N LEU A 83 12.23 0.13 0.46
CA LEU A 83 12.74 1.49 0.21
C LEU A 83 14.13 1.70 0.84
N ASP A 84 14.36 1.21 2.05
CA ASP A 84 15.65 1.31 2.71
C ASP A 84 16.72 0.50 1.96
N ALA A 85 16.41 -0.72 1.53
CA ALA A 85 17.31 -1.52 0.68
C ALA A 85 17.57 -0.87 -0.69
N ALA A 86 16.60 -0.12 -1.21
CA ALA A 86 16.77 0.65 -2.44
C ALA A 86 17.69 1.87 -2.24
N LEU A 87 17.57 2.57 -1.11
CA LEU A 87 18.36 3.76 -0.77
C LEU A 87 19.86 3.50 -0.62
N GLU A 88 20.26 2.24 -0.41
CA GLU A 88 21.68 1.82 -0.39
C GLU A 88 22.39 2.01 -1.74
N GLN A 89 21.65 2.15 -2.85
CA GLN A 89 22.23 2.37 -4.17
C GLN A 89 22.77 3.80 -4.34
N ALA A 90 23.77 3.96 -5.20
CA ALA A 90 24.51 5.22 -5.33
C ALA A 90 23.67 6.31 -6.02
N THR A 91 23.04 5.98 -7.14
CA THR A 91 22.31 6.96 -7.97
C THR A 91 20.79 6.87 -7.82
N PRO A 92 20.03 7.97 -8.04
CA PRO A 92 18.58 7.92 -8.04
C PRO A 92 17.97 6.86 -8.96
N GLU A 93 18.57 6.70 -10.14
CA GLU A 93 18.11 5.72 -11.11
C GLU A 93 18.30 4.28 -10.61
N GLU A 94 19.47 3.95 -10.02
CA GLU A 94 19.72 2.64 -9.43
C GLU A 94 18.81 2.36 -8.22
N ARG A 95 18.54 3.39 -7.40
CA ARG A 95 17.62 3.29 -6.26
C ARG A 95 16.21 2.92 -6.72
N VAL A 96 15.67 3.64 -7.71
CA VAL A 96 14.34 3.33 -8.26
C VAL A 96 14.32 1.93 -8.87
N ARG A 97 15.36 1.54 -9.62
CA ARG A 97 15.51 0.18 -10.17
C ARG A 97 15.46 -0.88 -9.09
N ARG A 98 16.23 -0.69 -8.03
CA ARG A 98 16.33 -1.63 -6.92
C ARG A 98 14.98 -1.80 -6.24
N TYR A 99 14.26 -0.71 -6.00
CA TYR A 99 12.91 -0.75 -5.44
C TYR A 99 11.94 -1.52 -6.34
N VAL A 100 11.91 -1.21 -7.64
CA VAL A 100 11.03 -1.90 -8.60
C VAL A 100 11.38 -3.38 -8.68
N ALA A 101 12.67 -3.74 -8.77
CA ALA A 101 13.14 -5.12 -8.79
C ALA A 101 12.71 -5.91 -7.53
N LEU A 102 12.82 -5.29 -6.34
CA LEU A 102 12.37 -5.88 -5.08
C LEU A 102 10.86 -6.16 -5.10
N ASN A 103 10.07 -5.20 -5.59
CA ASN A 103 8.63 -5.36 -5.73
C ASN A 103 8.26 -6.42 -6.79
N MET A 104 8.92 -6.44 -7.95
CA MET A 104 8.69 -7.43 -9.00
C MET A 104 9.04 -8.86 -8.53
N ALA A 105 10.18 -9.02 -7.85
CA ALA A 105 10.57 -10.29 -7.25
C ALA A 105 9.55 -10.77 -6.20
N ARG A 106 9.02 -9.84 -5.40
CA ARG A 106 7.94 -10.11 -4.47
C ARG A 106 6.66 -10.57 -5.19
N LEU A 107 6.22 -9.87 -6.23
CA LEU A 107 5.04 -10.26 -7.00
C LEU A 107 5.22 -11.64 -7.64
N ALA A 108 6.43 -11.96 -8.12
CA ALA A 108 6.74 -13.29 -8.62
C ALA A 108 6.65 -14.39 -7.55
N ARG A 109 7.07 -14.10 -6.30
CA ARG A 109 6.90 -15.01 -5.16
C ARG A 109 5.43 -15.24 -4.82
N ILE A 110 4.59 -14.21 -4.94
CA ILE A 110 3.14 -14.32 -4.72
C ILE A 110 2.50 -15.25 -5.75
N GLU A 111 2.82 -15.08 -7.03
CA GLU A 111 2.31 -15.97 -8.09
C GLU A 111 2.72 -17.44 -7.87
N ARG A 112 3.91 -17.68 -7.31
CA ARG A 112 4.38 -19.03 -6.95
C ARG A 112 3.82 -19.54 -5.62
N GLY A 113 3.04 -18.74 -4.88
CA GLY A 113 2.51 -19.09 -3.56
C GLY A 113 3.54 -19.10 -2.43
N GLU A 114 4.73 -18.54 -2.66
CA GLU A 114 5.84 -18.44 -1.69
C GLU A 114 5.67 -17.25 -0.73
N GLU A 115 4.89 -16.24 -1.13
CA GLU A 115 4.59 -15.05 -0.36
C GLU A 115 3.11 -14.68 -0.50
N LYS A 116 2.56 -13.92 0.46
CA LYS A 116 1.17 -13.47 0.46
C LYS A 116 1.05 -12.01 0.03
N ALA A 117 -0.09 -11.66 -0.56
CA ALA A 117 -0.36 -10.30 -1.02
C ALA A 117 -0.38 -9.29 0.15
N PHE A 118 -0.09 -8.02 -0.16
CA PHE A 118 -0.22 -6.95 0.83
C PHE A 118 -1.67 -6.54 0.96
N ALA A 119 -2.03 -5.94 2.09
CA ALA A 119 -3.33 -5.28 2.22
C ALA A 119 -3.30 -3.97 1.41
N VAL A 120 -4.24 -3.81 0.47
CA VAL A 120 -4.35 -2.57 -0.32
C VAL A 120 -4.68 -1.41 0.61
N LEU A 121 -3.92 -0.32 0.51
CA LEU A 121 -3.96 0.81 1.45
C LEU A 121 -5.11 1.80 1.18
N SER A 122 -6.03 1.51 0.25
CA SER A 122 -7.15 2.41 -0.12
C SER A 122 -8.08 2.70 1.05
N ASP A 123 -8.32 1.70 1.91
CA ASP A 123 -9.19 1.83 3.08
C ASP A 123 -8.50 2.49 4.27
N LEU A 124 -7.20 2.81 4.17
CA LEU A 124 -6.42 3.35 5.28
C LEU A 124 -7.01 4.69 5.76
N ARG A 125 -7.46 5.56 4.84
CA ARG A 125 -8.12 6.85 5.17
C ARG A 125 -9.51 6.68 5.82
N ALA A 126 -10.17 5.55 5.58
CA ALA A 126 -11.49 5.26 6.15
C ALA A 126 -11.42 4.71 7.59
N THR A 127 -10.23 4.35 8.08
CA THR A 127 -10.01 3.87 9.45
C THR A 127 -10.46 4.91 10.48
N GLU A 128 -10.92 4.50 11.66
CA GLU A 128 -11.31 5.43 12.74
C GLU A 128 -10.12 5.82 13.64
N GLU A 129 -10.25 6.93 14.35
CA GLU A 129 -9.27 7.31 15.38
C GLU A 129 -9.32 6.36 16.59
N PRO A 130 -8.19 6.11 17.28
CA PRO A 130 -6.85 6.69 17.07
C PRO A 130 -5.98 5.96 16.03
N LEU A 131 -6.50 4.89 15.40
CA LEU A 131 -5.73 4.05 14.48
C LEU A 131 -5.37 4.81 13.20
N ARG A 132 -6.28 5.64 12.69
CA ARG A 132 -6.03 6.48 11.50
C ARG A 132 -4.79 7.35 11.66
N GLY A 133 -4.66 8.10 12.76
CA GLY A 133 -3.49 8.96 12.99
C GLY A 133 -2.16 8.19 12.94
N ARG A 134 -2.12 6.99 13.55
CA ARG A 134 -0.94 6.11 13.53
C ARG A 134 -0.61 5.63 12.12
N LEU A 135 -1.60 5.10 11.40
CA LEU A 135 -1.44 4.59 10.02
C LEU A 135 -1.03 5.70 9.04
N MET A 136 -1.63 6.89 9.16
CA MET A 136 -1.25 8.07 8.39
C MET A 136 0.17 8.52 8.67
N SER A 137 0.67 8.35 9.90
CA SER A 137 2.08 8.59 10.21
C SER A 137 3.01 7.62 9.48
N GLY A 138 2.68 6.33 9.48
CA GLY A 138 3.45 5.33 8.73
C GLY A 138 3.42 5.59 7.22
N TRP A 139 2.26 5.94 6.67
CA TRP A 139 2.13 6.31 5.26
C TRP A 139 2.98 7.54 4.89
N ARG A 140 2.99 8.58 5.73
CA ARG A 140 3.85 9.76 5.53
C ARG A 140 5.33 9.38 5.51
N GLU A 141 5.76 8.43 6.33
CA GLU A 141 7.14 7.94 6.33
C GLU A 141 7.47 7.16 5.05
N VAL A 142 6.60 6.27 4.58
CA VAL A 142 6.74 5.58 3.28
C VAL A 142 6.90 6.60 2.16
N PHE A 143 6.02 7.61 2.12
CA PHE A 143 6.09 8.65 1.11
C PHE A 143 7.38 9.47 1.19
N ARG A 144 7.81 9.83 2.41
CA ARG A 144 9.07 10.54 2.65
C ARG A 144 10.28 9.73 2.17
N ARG A 145 10.33 8.43 2.48
CA ARG A 145 11.39 7.51 2.03
C ARG A 145 11.41 7.33 0.52
N THR A 146 10.24 7.22 -0.09
CA THR A 146 10.12 7.17 -1.56
C THR A 146 10.67 8.45 -2.20
N ARG A 147 10.33 9.63 -1.67
CA ARG A 147 10.87 10.91 -2.15
C ARG A 147 12.39 10.97 -2.08
N LEU A 148 12.99 10.37 -1.04
CA LEU A 148 14.44 10.32 -0.86
C LEU A 148 15.18 9.47 -1.89
N LEU A 149 14.49 8.65 -2.69
CA LEU A 149 15.14 7.94 -3.80
C LEU A 149 15.82 8.93 -4.76
N TRP A 150 15.31 10.15 -4.90
CA TRP A 150 15.90 11.23 -5.70
C TRP A 150 16.83 12.17 -4.92
N GLY A 151 17.20 11.82 -3.69
CA GLY A 151 18.15 12.57 -2.86
C GLY A 151 17.52 13.70 -2.04
N ALA A 152 18.38 14.39 -1.28
CA ALA A 152 17.99 15.54 -0.49
C ALA A 152 17.64 16.73 -1.37
N THR A 153 16.63 17.49 -0.96
CA THR A 153 16.12 18.66 -1.69
C THR A 153 16.47 19.93 -0.94
N THR A 154 16.97 20.95 -1.62
CA THR A 154 17.32 22.25 -1.02
C THR A 154 16.32 23.35 -1.37
N THR A 155 15.47 23.13 -2.38
CA THR A 155 14.46 24.10 -2.84
C THR A 155 13.06 23.52 -2.83
N ARG A 156 12.05 24.41 -2.81
CA ARG A 156 10.64 24.02 -2.93
C ARG A 156 10.36 23.31 -4.26
N ALA A 157 10.86 23.84 -5.37
CA ALA A 157 10.68 23.24 -6.69
C ALA A 157 11.23 21.81 -6.78
N GLN A 158 12.41 21.53 -6.21
CA GLN A 158 12.94 20.17 -6.12
C GLN A 158 12.08 19.27 -5.24
N THR A 159 11.57 19.81 -4.13
CA THR A 159 10.68 19.07 -3.21
C THR A 159 9.38 18.67 -3.91
N ASP A 160 8.77 19.60 -4.65
CA ASP A 160 7.53 19.35 -5.41
C ASP A 160 7.79 18.33 -6.53
N LEU A 161 8.89 18.48 -7.29
CA LEU A 161 9.27 17.52 -8.34
C LEU A 161 9.51 16.11 -7.79
N ASN A 162 10.28 15.97 -6.71
CA ASN A 162 10.55 14.66 -6.11
C ASN A 162 9.30 14.08 -5.45
N SER A 163 8.38 14.91 -4.95
CA SER A 163 7.08 14.44 -4.44
C SER A 163 6.19 13.92 -5.57
N ALA A 164 6.16 14.60 -6.72
CA ALA A 164 5.44 14.12 -7.91
C ALA A 164 6.01 12.78 -8.40
N ARG A 165 7.34 12.65 -8.47
CA ARG A 165 8.02 11.39 -8.81
C ARG A 165 7.69 10.26 -7.83
N ALA A 166 7.70 10.55 -6.53
CA ALA A 166 7.34 9.57 -5.50
C ALA A 166 5.88 9.10 -5.65
N HIS A 167 4.95 10.02 -5.94
CA HIS A 167 3.56 9.66 -6.24
C HIS A 167 3.48 8.73 -7.46
N VAL A 168 4.09 9.11 -8.59
CA VAL A 168 4.06 8.28 -9.81
C VAL A 168 4.61 6.88 -9.54
N LEU A 169 5.73 6.76 -8.81
CA LEU A 169 6.34 5.47 -8.50
C LEU A 169 5.43 4.59 -7.62
N LEU A 170 4.85 5.16 -6.55
CA LEU A 170 3.98 4.40 -5.63
C LEU A 170 2.68 3.99 -6.30
N GLU A 171 2.04 4.88 -7.06
CA GLU A 171 0.80 4.56 -7.79
C GLU A 171 1.05 3.40 -8.77
N ASN A 172 2.11 3.46 -9.57
CA ASN A 172 2.45 2.36 -10.47
C ASN A 172 2.74 1.07 -9.67
N THR A 173 3.41 1.17 -8.52
CA THR A 173 3.69 0.01 -7.67
C THR A 173 2.42 -0.69 -7.18
N PHE A 174 1.39 0.05 -6.80
CA PHE A 174 0.13 -0.52 -6.33
C PHE A 174 -0.78 -1.05 -7.44
N TRP A 175 -0.60 -0.56 -8.68
CA TRP A 175 -1.34 -1.04 -9.84
C TRP A 175 -0.67 -2.21 -10.57
N LEU A 176 0.62 -2.45 -10.34
CA LEU A 176 1.34 -3.59 -10.91
C LEU A 176 0.64 -4.94 -10.73
N PRO A 177 0.11 -5.32 -9.55
CA PRO A 177 -0.60 -6.59 -9.38
C PRO A 177 -1.78 -6.75 -10.34
N ILE A 178 -2.47 -5.65 -10.69
CA ILE A 178 -3.60 -5.68 -11.62
C ILE A 178 -3.10 -5.84 -13.05
N TRP A 179 -2.03 -5.14 -13.43
CA TRP A 179 -1.49 -5.20 -14.79
C TRP A 179 -0.72 -6.49 -15.09
N LEU A 180 -0.04 -7.06 -14.09
CA LEU A 180 0.77 -8.25 -14.24
C LEU A 180 -0.04 -9.53 -14.47
N THR A 181 -1.34 -9.53 -14.18
CA THR A 181 -2.27 -10.64 -14.53
C THR A 181 -2.26 -11.03 -16.02
N ARG A 182 -1.69 -10.19 -16.89
CA ARG A 182 -1.55 -10.41 -18.33
C ARG A 182 -0.21 -11.02 -18.74
N TYR A 183 0.67 -11.31 -17.79
CA TYR A 183 2.04 -11.76 -18.02
C TYR A 183 2.37 -12.95 -17.13
N GLU A 184 3.16 -13.88 -17.67
CA GLU A 184 3.71 -14.99 -16.89
C GLU A 184 4.93 -14.52 -16.06
N PRO A 185 5.25 -15.14 -14.91
CA PRO A 185 6.34 -14.70 -14.04
C PRO A 185 7.72 -14.66 -14.72
N ASP A 186 7.98 -15.49 -15.73
CA ASP A 186 9.21 -15.49 -16.51
C ASP A 186 9.35 -14.23 -17.41
N GLN A 187 8.24 -13.54 -17.68
CA GLN A 187 8.20 -12.29 -18.44
C GLN A 187 8.41 -11.04 -17.56
N TYR A 188 8.38 -11.17 -16.23
CA TYR A 188 8.49 -10.03 -15.31
C TYR A 188 9.77 -9.21 -15.52
N PRO A 189 10.96 -9.79 -15.77
CA PRO A 189 12.17 -9.01 -16.07
C PRO A 189 12.01 -8.10 -17.30
N ARG A 190 11.28 -8.56 -18.32
CA ARG A 190 10.97 -7.75 -19.52
C ARG A 190 10.03 -6.60 -19.18
N VAL A 191 9.00 -6.85 -18.36
CA VAL A 191 8.06 -5.82 -17.91
C VAL A 191 8.76 -4.78 -17.05
N GLU A 192 9.60 -5.21 -16.11
CA GLU A 192 10.43 -4.34 -15.28
C GLU A 192 11.32 -3.42 -16.13
N ALA A 193 12.02 -3.97 -17.12
CA ALA A 193 12.88 -3.19 -18.00
C ALA A 193 12.09 -2.11 -18.75
N ARG A 194 10.88 -2.42 -19.23
CA ARG A 194 10.00 -1.45 -19.92
C ARG A 194 9.43 -0.40 -18.98
N LEU A 195 9.08 -0.77 -17.76
CA LEU A 195 8.63 0.18 -16.75
C LEU A 195 9.76 1.16 -16.39
N MET A 196 10.98 0.66 -16.22
CA MET A 196 12.15 1.49 -15.93
C MET A 196 12.52 2.42 -17.08
N ASP A 197 12.38 1.98 -18.34
CA ASP A 197 12.57 2.82 -19.53
C ASP A 197 11.63 4.04 -19.49
N VAL A 198 10.35 3.82 -19.17
CA VAL A 198 9.36 4.90 -19.01
C VAL A 198 9.68 5.80 -17.81
N PHE A 199 10.12 5.26 -16.68
CA PHE A 199 10.50 6.08 -15.53
C PHE A 199 11.77 6.91 -15.76
N ALA A 200 12.75 6.38 -16.49
CA ALA A 200 14.00 7.06 -16.76
C ALA A 200 13.88 8.12 -17.85
N HIS A 201 13.04 7.87 -18.87
CA HIS A 201 13.01 8.68 -20.09
C HIS A 201 11.65 9.35 -20.37
N GLY A 202 10.61 8.97 -19.64
CA GLY A 202 9.25 9.47 -19.86
C GLY A 202 8.57 8.84 -21.08
N LEU A 203 7.52 9.51 -21.56
CA LEU A 203 6.70 9.07 -22.71
C LEU A 203 6.95 9.89 -23.98
N ALA A 204 7.64 11.04 -23.86
CA ALA A 204 7.88 11.93 -24.98
C ALA A 204 8.90 11.30 -25.94
N GLY A 205 8.65 11.41 -27.25
CA GLY A 205 9.60 10.97 -28.27
C GLY A 205 10.90 11.78 -28.23
N LYS A 206 11.97 11.22 -28.80
CA LYS A 206 13.27 11.89 -28.86
C LYS A 206 13.15 13.26 -29.55
N GLY A 207 13.59 14.32 -28.87
CA GLY A 207 13.56 15.69 -29.40
C GLY A 207 12.19 16.38 -29.32
N VAL A 208 11.20 15.76 -28.66
CA VAL A 208 9.90 16.38 -28.39
C VAL A 208 9.93 17.04 -27.02
N ASP A 209 9.76 18.35 -26.98
CA ASP A 209 9.60 19.08 -25.72
C ASP A 209 8.19 18.90 -25.16
N TRP A 210 8.09 18.76 -23.84
CA TRP A 210 6.81 18.69 -23.14
C TRP A 210 6.12 20.06 -23.14
N ALA A 211 5.24 20.28 -24.11
CA ALA A 211 4.43 21.50 -24.26
C ALA A 211 2.93 21.18 -24.35
N PRO A 212 2.30 20.66 -23.27
CA PRO A 212 0.89 20.31 -23.31
C PRO A 212 0.02 21.57 -23.42
N SER A 213 -1.06 21.50 -24.19
CA SER A 213 -2.13 22.49 -24.11
C SER A 213 -2.87 22.31 -22.79
N LEU A 214 -2.79 23.31 -21.91
CA LEU A 214 -3.53 23.28 -20.65
C LEU A 214 -5.03 23.27 -20.94
N LEU A 215 -5.72 22.25 -20.43
CA LEU A 215 -7.18 22.22 -20.45
C LEU A 215 -7.69 23.32 -19.52
N ASN A 216 -8.39 24.31 -20.07
CA ASN A 216 -9.17 25.22 -19.25
C ASN A 216 -10.42 24.48 -18.80
N LEU A 217 -10.38 23.92 -17.59
CA LEU A 217 -11.54 23.31 -16.97
C LEU A 217 -12.33 24.43 -16.32
N ASP A 218 -13.38 24.90 -16.99
CA ASP A 218 -14.36 25.78 -16.37
C ASP A 218 -14.80 25.14 -15.06
N HIS A 219 -14.58 25.84 -13.95
CA HIS A 219 -15.07 25.40 -12.65
C HIS A 219 -16.58 25.50 -12.74
N ALA A 220 -17.25 24.38 -12.97
CA ALA A 220 -18.70 24.32 -13.02
C ALA A 220 -19.28 25.10 -11.83
N GLU A 221 -20.18 26.03 -12.10
CA GLU A 221 -20.94 26.71 -11.06
C GLU A 221 -21.58 25.67 -10.13
N ALA A 222 -21.84 26.03 -8.88
CA ALA A 222 -22.43 25.12 -7.91
C ALA A 222 -23.80 24.63 -8.43
N GLU A 223 -23.83 23.45 -9.05
CA GLU A 223 -25.02 22.84 -9.62
C GLU A 223 -26.01 22.48 -8.49
N PRO A 224 -27.15 23.18 -8.34
CA PRO A 224 -28.00 23.02 -7.17
C PRO A 224 -28.66 21.64 -7.09
N GLY A 225 -29.00 21.22 -5.88
CA GLY A 225 -29.79 20.01 -5.63
C GLY A 225 -29.03 18.70 -5.89
N ARG A 226 -29.60 17.83 -6.74
CA ARG A 226 -29.11 16.45 -6.93
C ARG A 226 -27.68 16.41 -7.50
N ALA A 227 -27.32 17.35 -8.35
CA ALA A 227 -26.00 17.40 -8.98
C ALA A 227 -24.90 17.74 -7.96
N ALA A 228 -25.08 18.75 -7.09
CA ALA A 228 -24.18 19.01 -5.96
C ALA A 228 -24.00 17.77 -5.07
N PHE A 229 -25.10 17.08 -4.74
CA PHE A 229 -25.02 15.86 -3.94
C PHE A 229 -24.18 14.76 -4.62
N LEU A 230 -24.34 14.54 -5.93
CA LEU A 230 -23.54 13.56 -6.67
C LEU A 230 -22.07 13.97 -6.80
N LEU A 231 -21.78 15.27 -6.92
CA LEU A 231 -20.41 15.80 -6.92
C LEU A 231 -19.73 15.60 -5.56
N ALA A 232 -20.42 15.94 -4.47
CA ALA A 232 -19.95 15.69 -3.10
C ALA A 232 -19.74 14.18 -2.86
N ALA A 233 -20.68 13.35 -3.31
CA ALA A 233 -20.55 11.89 -3.24
C ALA A 233 -19.31 11.40 -3.98
N THR A 234 -19.10 11.86 -5.22
CA THR A 234 -17.95 11.46 -6.05
C THR A 234 -16.63 11.84 -5.37
N ARG A 235 -16.52 13.07 -4.85
CA ARG A 235 -15.33 13.53 -4.12
C ARG A 235 -15.07 12.68 -2.88
N LEU A 236 -16.10 12.46 -2.06
CA LEU A 236 -15.99 11.71 -0.81
C LEU A 236 -15.68 10.23 -1.04
N ILE A 237 -16.23 9.62 -2.10
CA ILE A 237 -15.94 8.25 -2.51
C ILE A 237 -14.48 8.14 -2.99
N ASN A 238 -13.99 9.12 -3.76
CA ASN A 238 -12.59 9.15 -4.21
C ASN A 238 -11.62 9.37 -3.05
N GLU A 239 -12.03 10.11 -2.02
CA GLU A 239 -11.18 10.40 -0.87
C GLU A 239 -11.17 9.28 0.19
N LEU A 240 -12.33 8.70 0.48
CA LEU A 240 -12.53 7.76 1.59
C LEU A 240 -12.88 6.33 1.15
N GLY A 241 -13.04 6.09 -0.15
CA GLY A 241 -13.64 4.87 -0.68
C GLY A 241 -15.16 4.84 -0.52
N TYR A 242 -15.83 3.97 -1.30
CA TYR A 242 -17.30 3.94 -1.36
C TYR A 242 -17.98 3.61 -0.02
N ARG A 243 -17.30 2.87 0.87
CA ARG A 243 -17.82 2.51 2.19
C ARG A 243 -17.58 3.55 3.28
N GLY A 244 -16.66 4.49 3.03
CA GLY A 244 -16.36 5.62 3.90
C GLY A 244 -17.27 6.84 3.67
N ALA A 245 -17.92 6.89 2.51
CA ALA A 245 -18.82 7.96 2.07
C ALA A 245 -20.29 7.68 2.41
N SER A 246 -20.68 7.80 3.69
CA SER A 246 -22.09 7.66 4.08
C SER A 246 -22.94 8.82 3.55
N VAL A 247 -24.24 8.57 3.32
CA VAL A 247 -25.21 9.61 2.93
C VAL A 247 -25.14 10.83 3.85
N GLN A 248 -24.98 10.61 5.16
CA GLN A 248 -24.86 11.67 6.15
C GLN A 248 -23.60 12.52 5.96
N LYS A 249 -22.45 11.91 5.63
CA LYS A 249 -21.21 12.66 5.32
C LYS A 249 -21.30 13.38 3.98
N ILE A 250 -21.94 12.78 2.98
CA ILE A 250 -22.16 13.45 1.69
C ILE A 250 -23.03 14.70 1.92
N ALA A 251 -24.08 14.59 2.73
CA ALA A 251 -24.95 15.70 3.06
C ALA A 251 -24.23 16.80 3.87
N SER A 252 -23.24 16.46 4.70
CA SER A 252 -22.48 17.47 5.46
C SER A 252 -21.52 18.29 4.59
N GLU A 253 -21.08 17.79 3.44
CA GLU A 253 -20.24 18.54 2.48
C GLU A 253 -21.02 19.59 1.67
N LEU A 254 -22.36 19.61 1.81
CA LEU A 254 -23.26 20.52 1.09
C LEU A 254 -23.73 21.71 1.93
N ASN A 255 -23.36 21.75 3.22
CA ASN A 255 -23.71 22.81 4.17
C ASN A 255 -22.51 23.70 4.45
#